data_AF-A0A535ISM0-F1
#
_entry.id   AF-A0A535ISM0-F1
#
_cell.length_a   1.000
_cell.length_b   1.000
_cell.length_c   1.000
_cell.angle_alpha   90.00
_cell.angle_beta   90.00
_cell.angle_gamma   90.00
#
_symmetry.space_group_name_H-M   'P 1'
#
loop_
_entity.id
_entity.type
_entity.pdbx_description
1 polymer ?
#
loop_
_entity_poly.entity_id
_entity_poly.type
_entity_poly.pdbx_seq_one_letter_code
_entity_poly.pdbx_strand_id
1 'polypeptide(L)'
;MAHIDLERLVSAGALDYKFRELLLRDPIRAADGYYLDRFRLTSEEKAVLTNIRTNDFQTFVRTIADWITHRRTGAERWLLESAA
;
A
#
# COMPACT_ATOMS: atom_id res chain seq x y z
N MET A 1 3.58 -4.46 -12.50
CA MET A 1 3.23 -5.40 -11.41
C MET A 1 1.97 -4.85 -10.73
N ALA A 2 0.95 -5.66 -10.49
CA ALA A 2 -0.26 -5.19 -9.82
C ALA A 2 -0.02 -5.18 -8.30
N HIS A 3 -0.12 -4.01 -7.66
CA HIS A 3 0.07 -3.79 -6.22
C HIS A 3 -1.13 -4.31 -5.39
N ILE A 4 -1.60 -5.52 -5.70
CA ILE A 4 -2.88 -6.08 -5.22
C ILE A 4 -2.91 -6.21 -3.70
N ASP A 5 -1.84 -6.70 -3.08
CA ASP A 5 -1.81 -6.86 -1.62
C ASP A 5 -1.75 -5.51 -0.88
N LEU A 6 -1.20 -4.47 -1.51
CA LEU A 6 -1.24 -3.12 -0.96
C LEU A 6 -2.65 -2.52 -1.06
N GLU A 7 -3.35 -2.76 -2.17
CA GLU A 7 -4.76 -2.37 -2.34
C GLU A 7 -5.66 -3.13 -1.34
N ARG A 8 -5.47 -4.45 -1.17
CA ARG A 8 -6.20 -5.28 -0.19
C ARG A 8 -5.96 -4.80 1.24
N LEU A 9 -4.73 -4.41 1.59
CA LEU A 9 -4.38 -3.86 2.91
C LEU A 9 -5.22 -2.61 3.21
N VAL A 10 -5.31 -1.69 2.25
CA VAL A 10 -6.09 -0.46 2.37
C VAL A 10 -7.59 -0.78 2.45
N SER A 11 -8.09 -1.71 1.63
CA SER A 11 -9.49 -2.15 1.72
C SER A 11 -9.82 -2.77 3.08
N ALA A 12 -8.93 -3.57 3.67
CA ALA A 12 -9.11 -4.11 5.01
C ALA A 12 -9.22 -2.99 6.06
N GLY A 13 -8.38 -1.95 5.98
CA GLY A 13 -8.48 -0.78 6.84
C GLY A 13 -9.75 0.06 6.63
N ALA A 14 -10.34 0.00 5.44
CA ALA A 14 -11.62 0.66 5.17
C ALA A 14 -12.79 -0.08 5.85
N LEU A 15 -12.74 -1.41 5.91
CA LEU A 15 -13.82 -2.27 6.39
C LEU A 15 -13.75 -2.58 7.89
N ASP A 16 -12.56 -2.63 8.48
CA ASP A 16 -12.35 -2.97 9.90
C ASP A 16 -11.67 -1.81 10.64
N TYR A 17 -12.40 -1.20 11.57
CA TYR A 17 -11.93 -0.07 12.37
C TYR A 17 -10.74 -0.43 13.27
N LYS A 18 -10.73 -1.63 13.89
CA LYS A 18 -9.62 -2.05 14.76
C LYS A 18 -8.37 -2.31 13.93
N PHE A 19 -8.54 -2.87 12.74
CA PHE A 19 -7.43 -3.04 11.80
C PHE A 19 -6.92 -1.69 11.30
N ARG A 20 -7.80 -0.72 11.03
CA ARG A 20 -7.40 0.65 10.68
C ARG A 20 -6.51 1.28 11.76
N GLU A 21 -6.88 1.17 13.03
CA GLU A 21 -6.07 1.69 14.13
C GLU A 21 -4.70 1.02 14.18
N LEU A 22 -4.64 -0.30 13.98
CA LEU A 22 -3.38 -1.03 13.89
C LEU A 22 -2.56 -0.57 12.68
N LEU A 23 -3.18 -0.41 11.53
CA LEU A 23 -2.56 -0.01 10.27
C LEU A 23 -1.96 1.39 10.34
N LEU A 24 -2.63 2.34 11.01
CA LEU A 24 -2.10 3.70 11.20
C LEU A 24 -0.98 3.74 12.24
N ARG A 25 -1.05 2.92 13.29
CA ARG A 25 -0.05 2.89 14.35
C ARG A 25 1.22 2.12 13.96
N ASP A 26 1.04 0.98 13.30
CA ASP A 26 2.11 0.05 12.95
C ASP A 26 1.76 -0.66 11.62
N PRO A 27 2.03 0.00 10.47
CA PRO A 27 1.67 -0.52 9.16
C PRO A 27 2.33 -1.86 8.82
N ILE A 28 3.55 -2.08 9.32
CA ILE A 28 4.30 -3.33 9.06
C ILE A 28 3.68 -4.48 9.84
N ARG A 29 3.36 -4.26 11.11
CA ARG A 29 2.65 -5.28 11.89
C ARG A 29 1.25 -5.56 11.34
N ALA A 30 0.56 -4.55 10.82
CA ALA A 30 -0.73 -4.75 10.15
C ALA A 30 -0.60 -5.59 8.88
N ALA A 31 0.47 -5.39 8.11
CA ALA A 31 0.76 -6.17 6.91
C ALA A 31 1.10 -7.64 7.21
N ASP A 32 1.64 -7.93 8.41
CA ASP A 32 2.02 -9.29 8.84
C ASP A 32 0.82 -10.16 9.27
N GLY A 33 -0.40 -9.61 9.36
CA GLY A 33 -1.59 -10.43 9.58
C GLY A 33 -2.92 -9.68 9.68
N TYR A 34 -3.91 -10.14 8.90
CA TYR A 34 -5.32 -9.79 9.00
C TYR A 34 -6.17 -11.08 8.85
N TYR A 35 -6.95 -11.44 9.88
CA TYR A 35 -7.80 -12.66 9.90
C TYR A 35 -7.14 -13.93 9.31
N LEU A 36 -5.94 -14.29 9.79
CA LEU A 36 -5.16 -15.47 9.37
C LEU A 36 -4.53 -15.38 7.97
N ASP A 37 -4.76 -14.32 7.20
CA ASP A 37 -4.10 -14.06 5.92
C ASP A 37 -2.97 -13.02 6.07
N ARG A 38 -1.94 -13.13 5.23
CA ARG A 38 -0.78 -12.22 5.22
C ARG A 38 -0.69 -11.50 3.89
N PHE A 39 -0.44 -10.20 3.94
CA PHE A 39 -0.20 -9.40 2.73
C PHE A 39 1.23 -9.65 2.23
N ARG A 40 1.39 -10.09 0.97
CA ARG A 40 2.71 -10.39 0.39
C ARG A 40 3.32 -9.13 -0.21
N LEU A 41 3.58 -8.16 0.65
CA LEU A 41 4.18 -6.89 0.24
C LEU A 41 5.65 -7.06 -0.15
N THR A 42 6.01 -6.48 -1.28
CA THR A 42 7.39 -6.30 -1.72
C THR A 42 8.16 -5.35 -0.79
N SER A 43 9.49 -5.35 -0.88
CA SER A 43 10.32 -4.44 -0.10
C SER A 43 10.00 -2.97 -0.36
N GLU A 44 9.66 -2.60 -1.60
CA GLU A 44 9.27 -1.23 -1.94
C GLU A 44 7.92 -0.84 -1.32
N GLU A 45 6.95 -1.75 -1.32
CA GLU A 45 5.62 -1.53 -0.71
C GLU A 45 5.73 -1.42 0.81
N LYS A 46 6.61 -2.21 1.44
CA LYS A 46 6.92 -2.05 2.87
C LYS A 46 7.57 -0.69 3.14
N ALA A 47 8.49 -0.25 2.29
CA ALA A 47 9.16 1.03 2.44
C ALA A 47 8.19 2.21 2.36
N VAL A 48 7.23 2.21 1.42
CA VAL A 48 6.22 3.28 1.37
C VAL A 48 5.37 3.29 2.63
N LEU A 49 4.92 2.13 3.12
CA LEU A 49 4.12 2.03 4.35
C LEU A 49 4.84 2.62 5.56
N THR A 50 6.14 2.33 5.73
CA THR A 50 6.93 2.89 6.84
C THR A 50 7.17 4.40 6.74
N ASN A 51 7.09 4.97 5.54
CA ASN A 51 7.34 6.39 5.31
C ASN A 51 6.10 7.27 5.47
N ILE A 52 4.90 6.68 5.52
CA ILE A 52 3.67 7.42 5.74
C ILE A 52 3.54 7.78 7.22
N ARG A 53 3.53 9.09 7.52
CA ARG A 53 3.35 9.62 8.87
C ARG A 53 2.03 10.37 8.95
N THR A 54 0.95 9.65 9.26
CA THR A 54 -0.37 10.25 9.44
C THR A 54 -1.20 9.44 10.42
N ASN A 55 -2.04 10.13 11.20
CA ASN A 55 -3.09 9.50 12.01
C ASN A 55 -4.46 9.57 11.31
N ASP A 56 -4.52 10.14 10.12
CA ASP A 56 -5.73 10.22 9.31
C ASP A 56 -5.72 9.16 8.20
N PHE A 57 -6.76 8.31 8.20
CA PHE A 57 -6.87 7.20 7.26
C PHE A 57 -7.09 7.66 5.82
N GLN A 58 -7.79 8.78 5.59
CA GLN A 58 -8.00 9.28 4.23
C GLN A 58 -6.68 9.71 3.60
N THR A 59 -5.86 10.42 4.36
CA THR A 59 -4.50 10.82 3.96
C THR A 59 -3.63 9.59 3.70
N PHE A 60 -3.70 8.57 4.56
CA PHE A 60 -2.98 7.31 4.36
C PHE A 60 -3.35 6.65 3.03
N VAL A 61 -4.65 6.47 2.76
CA VAL A 61 -5.18 5.88 1.52
C VAL A 61 -4.73 6.68 0.30
N ARG A 62 -4.84 8.01 0.36
CA ARG A 62 -4.43 8.90 -0.73
C ARG A 62 -2.94 8.74 -1.05
N THR A 63 -2.07 8.75 -0.03
CA THR A 63 -0.63 8.59 -0.24
C THR A 63 -0.28 7.24 -0.88
N ILE A 64 -0.96 6.16 -0.50
CA ILE A 64 -0.79 4.86 -1.14
C ILE A 64 -1.28 4.87 -2.60
N ALA A 65 -2.45 5.44 -2.86
CA ALA A 65 -3.01 5.53 -4.21
C ALA A 65 -2.12 6.36 -5.15
N ASP A 66 -1.61 7.49 -4.66
CA ASP A 66 -0.66 8.33 -5.40
C ASP A 66 0.60 7.54 -5.73
N TRP A 67 1.18 6.83 -4.75
CA TRP A 67 2.37 6.02 -4.97
C TRP A 67 2.15 4.91 -6.01
N ILE A 68 1.04 4.16 -5.92
CA ILE A 68 0.66 3.12 -6.89
C ILE A 68 0.56 3.72 -8.30
N THR A 69 -0.07 4.88 -8.42
CA THR A 69 -0.25 5.56 -9.71
C THR A 69 1.08 5.97 -10.32
N HIS A 70 1.98 6.59 -9.54
CA HIS A 70 3.32 6.98 -10.00
C HIS A 70 4.14 5.78 -10.46
N ARG A 71 4.04 4.63 -9.78
CA ARG A 71 4.75 3.40 -10.16
C ARG A 71 4.19 2.79 -11.45
N ARG A 72 2.87 2.85 -11.67
CA ARG A 72 2.25 2.41 -12.92
C ARG A 72 2.72 3.27 -14.10
N THR A 73 2.62 4.59 -13.97
CA THR A 73 3.01 5.53 -15.04
C THR A 73 4.50 5.46 -15.37
N GLY A 74 5.37 5.30 -14.37
CA GLY A 74 6.81 5.11 -14.58
C GLY A 74 7.14 3.82 -15.32
N ALA A 75 6.43 2.72 -15.02
CA ALA A 75 6.60 1.45 -15.72
C ALA A 75 6.10 1.51 -17.17
N GLU A 76 4.97 2.17 -17.42
CA GLU A 76 4.43 2.38 -18.77
C GLU A 76 5.38 3.20 -19.65
N ARG A 77 5.98 4.25 -19.08
CA ARG A 77 6.95 5.08 -19.79
C ARG A 77 8.20 4.29 -20.22
N TRP A 78 8.76 3.48 -19.32
CA TRP A 78 9.94 2.66 -19.62
C TRP A 78 9.67 1.61 -20.71
N LEU A 79 8.47 1.02 -20.72
CA LEU A 79 8.06 0.07 -21.75
C LEU A 79 7.94 0.72 -23.14
N LEU A 80 7.42 1.96 -23.22
CA LEU A 80 7.35 2.71 -24.47
C LEU A 80 8.74 3.12 -24.98
N GLU A 81 9.64 3.52 -24.09
CA GLU A 81 11.03 3.90 -24.43
C GLU A 81 11.89 2.70 -24.82
N SER A 82 11.59 1.49 -24.34
CA SER A 82 12.34 0.26 -24.64
C SER A 82 11.84 -0.50 -25.88
N ALA A 83 10.70 -0.09 -26.44
CA ALA A 83 10.08 -0.71 -27.62
C ALA A 83 10.26 0.12 -28.91
N ALA A 84 10.91 1.28 -28.81
CA ALA A 84 11.27 2.18 -29.91
C ALA A 84 12.75 1.99 -30.31
#